data_AF-A0A7C1XWA0-F1
#
_entry.id   AF-A0A7C1XWA0-F1
#
_cell.length_a   1.000
_cell.length_b   1.000
_cell.length_c   1.000
_cell.angle_alpha   90.00
_cell.angle_beta   90.00
_cell.angle_gamma   90.00
#
_symmetry.space_group_name_H-M   'P 1'
#
loop_
_entity.id
_entity.type
_entity.pdbx_description
1 polymer ?
#
loop_
_entity_poly.entity_id
_entity_poly.type
_entity_poly.pdbx_seq_one_letter_code
_entity_poly.pdbx_strand_id
1 'polypeptide(L)'
;MEGSTDLAILRSLAKILDHPVREHLERPFVHYVLNQPRKAQEHFYGIRETKPDLVGIAIFDRLDVCLPSDPNLVQNMWRQRELENYFCSKDVILYWVNATAESNSDGPLFAREWVETMSGIITELESALKTLNKPSPWEKDIKVTDDFLDPLLKRFLISSSFQISCRRPIIMCLQNLSLPKISSLKYRRC
;
A
#
# COMPACT_ATOMS: atom_id res chain seq x y z
N MET A 1 11.66 -6.98 -5.03
CA MET A 1 10.68 -5.99 -4.51
C MET A 1 11.31 -5.22 -3.38
N GLU A 2 10.70 -4.13 -2.93
CA GLU A 2 11.24 -3.33 -1.86
C GLU A 2 11.16 -4.09 -0.54
N GLY A 3 9.95 -4.50 -0.16
CA GLY A 3 9.68 -5.11 1.14
C GLY A 3 8.63 -6.22 1.10
N SER A 4 8.49 -6.91 2.22
CA SER A 4 7.49 -7.99 2.37
C SER A 4 6.05 -7.47 2.38
N THR A 5 5.86 -6.19 2.68
CA THR A 5 4.56 -5.52 2.62
C THR A 5 4.03 -5.47 1.18
N ASP A 6 4.88 -5.17 0.19
CA ASP A 6 4.49 -5.08 -1.22
C ASP A 6 3.83 -6.36 -1.72
N LEU A 7 4.42 -7.52 -1.39
CA LEU A 7 3.88 -8.81 -1.81
C LEU A 7 2.48 -9.04 -1.22
N ALA A 8 2.31 -8.70 0.07
CA ALA A 8 1.05 -8.88 0.75
C ALA A 8 -0.04 -7.97 0.16
N ILE A 9 0.31 -6.72 -0.16
CA ILE A 9 -0.58 -5.77 -0.83
C ILE A 9 -0.96 -6.29 -2.22
N LEU A 10 0.03 -6.66 -3.05
CA LEU A 10 -0.22 -7.14 -4.42
C LEU A 10 -1.08 -8.40 -4.44
N ARG A 11 -0.86 -9.34 -3.52
CA ARG A 11 -1.71 -10.53 -3.36
C ARG A 11 -3.14 -10.15 -2.98
N SER A 12 -3.30 -9.20 -2.07
CA SER A 12 -4.62 -8.73 -1.63
C SER A 12 -5.35 -8.04 -2.78
N LEU A 13 -4.69 -7.13 -3.49
CA LEU A 13 -5.24 -6.45 -4.67
C LEU A 13 -5.59 -7.44 -5.78
N ALA A 14 -4.71 -8.40 -6.09
CA ALA A 14 -4.99 -9.42 -7.10
C ALA A 14 -6.20 -10.28 -6.73
N LYS A 15 -6.41 -10.58 -5.45
CA LYS A 15 -7.61 -11.28 -4.97
C LYS A 15 -8.86 -10.41 -5.09
N ILE A 16 -8.80 -9.14 -4.68
CA ILE A 16 -9.96 -8.24 -4.69
C ILE A 16 -10.40 -7.92 -6.12
N LEU A 17 -9.44 -7.75 -7.04
CA LEU A 17 -9.70 -7.42 -8.44
C LEU A 17 -9.98 -8.66 -9.33
N ASP A 18 -9.96 -9.87 -8.75
CA ASP A 18 -9.98 -11.13 -9.49
C ASP A 18 -8.97 -11.14 -10.65
N HIS A 19 -7.77 -10.63 -10.39
CA HIS A 19 -6.76 -10.40 -11.41
C HIS A 19 -6.01 -11.70 -11.71
N PRO A 20 -5.75 -12.05 -12.98
CA PRO A 20 -5.09 -13.31 -13.36
C PRO A 20 -3.69 -13.50 -12.74
N VAL A 21 -3.00 -12.40 -12.42
CA VAL A 21 -1.70 -12.43 -11.72
C VAL A 21 -1.77 -13.09 -10.34
N ARG A 22 -2.97 -13.26 -9.76
CA ARG A 22 -3.19 -13.89 -8.48
C ARG A 22 -2.51 -15.25 -8.38
N GLU A 23 -2.59 -16.08 -9.42
CA GLU A 23 -1.97 -17.40 -9.45
C GLU A 23 -0.43 -17.29 -9.38
N HIS A 24 0.14 -16.34 -10.09
CA HIS A 24 1.59 -16.10 -10.09
C HIS A 24 2.12 -15.51 -8.78
N LEU A 25 1.28 -14.78 -8.03
CA LEU A 25 1.63 -14.18 -6.75
C LEU A 25 1.38 -15.09 -5.55
N GLU A 26 0.86 -16.31 -5.74
CA GLU A 26 0.57 -17.21 -4.61
C GLU A 26 1.84 -17.71 -3.92
N ARG A 27 2.84 -18.13 -4.71
CA ARG A 27 4.14 -18.63 -4.23
C ARG A 27 5.30 -18.17 -5.13
N PRO A 28 5.50 -16.85 -5.31
CA PRO A 28 6.58 -16.36 -6.15
C PRO A 28 7.93 -16.63 -5.48
N PHE A 29 8.95 -16.89 -6.29
CA PHE A 29 10.33 -16.78 -5.83
C PHE A 29 10.67 -15.29 -5.69
N VAL A 30 10.61 -14.78 -4.46
CA VAL A 30 10.76 -13.35 -4.15
C VAL A 30 12.06 -13.09 -3.40
N HIS A 31 12.79 -12.08 -3.86
CA HIS A 31 13.92 -11.51 -3.13
C HIS A 31 13.69 -10.01 -2.89
N TYR A 32 13.94 -9.58 -1.66
CA TYR A 32 13.74 -8.20 -1.23
C TYR A 32 15.06 -7.44 -1.32
N VAL A 33 15.08 -6.44 -2.19
CA VAL A 33 16.29 -5.67 -2.55
C VAL A 33 16.16 -4.20 -2.16
N LEU A 34 15.08 -3.84 -1.46
CA LEU A 34 14.69 -2.46 -1.20
C LEU A 34 14.58 -1.69 -2.54
N ASN A 35 14.74 -0.37 -2.49
CA ASN A 35 14.79 0.52 -3.65
C ASN A 35 16.18 0.57 -4.30
N GLN A 36 16.81 -0.59 -4.51
CA GLN A 36 18.18 -0.71 -5.05
C GLN A 36 18.19 -1.53 -6.36
N PRO A 37 18.02 -0.90 -7.53
CA PRO A 37 17.98 -1.58 -8.82
C PRO A 37 19.21 -2.44 -9.12
N ARG A 38 20.41 -1.96 -8.76
CA ARG A 38 21.66 -2.72 -8.96
C ARG A 38 21.69 -4.04 -8.21
N LYS A 39 21.18 -4.08 -6.98
CA LYS A 39 21.08 -5.33 -6.19
C LYS A 39 20.10 -6.31 -6.81
N ALA A 40 19.04 -5.81 -7.46
CA ALA A 40 18.11 -6.66 -8.20
C ALA A 40 18.82 -7.36 -9.38
N GLN A 41 19.64 -6.61 -10.13
CA GLN A 41 20.43 -7.16 -11.23
C GLN A 41 21.45 -8.17 -10.74
N GLU A 42 22.24 -7.83 -9.72
CA GLU A 42 23.24 -8.73 -9.13
C GLU A 42 22.63 -10.05 -8.70
N HIS A 43 21.50 -10.01 -7.98
CA HIS A 43 20.79 -11.21 -7.56
C HIS A 43 20.22 -12.01 -8.73
N PHE A 44 19.59 -11.35 -9.70
CA PHE A 44 19.00 -12.00 -10.87
C PHE A 44 20.06 -12.73 -11.71
N TYR A 45 21.17 -12.07 -12.03
CA TYR A 45 22.22 -12.68 -12.84
C TYR A 45 22.94 -13.81 -12.10
N GLY A 46 23.12 -13.70 -10.77
CA GLY A 46 23.68 -14.80 -9.98
C GLY A 46 22.87 -16.10 -10.07
N ILE A 47 21.54 -16.02 -10.15
CA ILE A 47 20.70 -17.22 -10.34
C ILE A 47 20.69 -17.64 -11.81
N ARG A 48 20.63 -16.67 -12.72
CA ARG A 48 20.51 -16.93 -14.15
C ARG A 48 21.71 -17.67 -14.74
N GLU A 49 22.89 -17.55 -14.14
CA GLU A 49 24.05 -18.40 -14.45
C GLU A 49 23.70 -19.90 -14.42
N THR A 50 22.81 -20.30 -13.51
CA THR A 50 22.35 -21.70 -13.38
C THR A 50 21.02 -21.99 -14.10
N LYS A 51 20.23 -20.97 -14.39
CA LYS A 51 18.94 -21.07 -15.09
C LYS A 51 18.84 -20.02 -16.20
N PRO A 52 19.39 -20.27 -17.40
CA PRO A 52 19.54 -19.24 -18.44
C PRO A 52 18.22 -18.61 -18.93
N ASP A 53 17.14 -19.38 -18.89
CA ASP A 53 15.76 -19.01 -19.24
C ASP A 53 14.96 -18.48 -18.03
N LEU A 54 15.63 -18.09 -16.94
CA LEU A 54 14.98 -17.40 -15.82
C LEU A 54 14.39 -16.07 -16.28
N VAL A 55 13.09 -15.89 -16.07
CA VAL A 55 12.39 -14.62 -16.26
C VAL A 55 12.31 -13.91 -14.91
N GLY A 56 12.65 -12.63 -14.88
CA GLY A 56 12.64 -11.80 -13.67
C GLY A 56 11.85 -10.52 -13.87
N ILE A 57 11.17 -10.09 -12.81
CA ILE A 57 10.59 -8.76 -12.69
C ILE A 57 11.02 -8.12 -11.37
N ALA A 58 11.54 -6.90 -11.44
CA ALA A 58 11.83 -6.06 -10.29
C ALA A 58 10.89 -4.84 -10.29
N ILE A 59 10.24 -4.61 -9.15
CA ILE A 59 9.32 -3.51 -8.95
C ILE A 59 9.82 -2.69 -7.77
N PHE A 60 9.85 -1.37 -7.95
CA PHE A 60 10.35 -0.39 -6.99
C PHE A 60 9.35 0.73 -6.77
N ASP A 61 9.50 1.41 -5.65
CA ASP A 61 8.95 2.75 -5.49
C ASP A 61 9.50 3.71 -6.53
N ARG A 62 8.82 4.83 -6.71
CA ARG A 62 9.24 5.82 -7.69
C ARG A 62 10.49 6.54 -7.19
N LEU A 63 11.63 6.18 -7.75
CA LEU A 63 12.91 6.81 -7.46
C LEU A 63 13.12 8.03 -8.34
N ASP A 64 13.97 8.94 -7.86
CA ASP A 64 14.39 10.14 -8.58
C ASP A 64 15.57 9.87 -9.54
N VAL A 65 15.84 8.59 -9.82
CA VAL A 65 16.90 8.09 -10.71
C VAL A 65 16.31 7.20 -11.80
N CYS A 66 16.95 7.18 -12.96
CA CYS A 66 16.56 6.25 -14.03
C CYS A 66 16.92 4.81 -13.65
N LEU A 67 16.05 3.86 -13.99
CA LEU A 67 16.37 2.44 -13.89
C LEU A 67 17.46 2.08 -14.90
N PRO A 68 18.43 1.23 -14.52
CA PRO A 68 19.38 0.69 -15.48
C PRO A 68 18.65 -0.15 -16.52
N SER A 69 18.97 0.04 -17.79
CA SER A 69 18.44 -0.81 -18.85
C SER A 69 18.97 -2.23 -18.67
N ASP A 70 18.11 -3.22 -18.88
CA ASP A 70 18.45 -4.63 -18.76
C ASP A 70 17.71 -5.44 -19.83
N PRO A 71 18.41 -6.23 -20.65
CA PRO A 71 17.76 -7.02 -21.69
C PRO A 71 16.96 -8.22 -21.17
N ASN A 72 17.15 -8.62 -19.91
CA ASN A 72 16.63 -9.88 -19.39
C ASN A 72 15.85 -9.76 -18.09
N LEU A 73 16.16 -8.75 -17.27
CA LEU A 73 15.40 -8.40 -16.09
C LEU A 73 14.44 -7.24 -16.41
N VAL A 74 13.14 -7.48 -16.36
CA VAL A 74 12.17 -6.39 -16.45
C VAL A 74 12.23 -5.57 -15.17
N GLN A 75 12.48 -4.27 -15.28
CA GLN A 75 12.54 -3.36 -14.13
C GLN A 75 11.52 -2.26 -14.30
N ASN A 76 10.64 -2.10 -13.30
CA ASN A 76 9.57 -1.11 -13.29
C ASN A 76 9.56 -0.32 -11.99
N MET A 77 9.10 0.92 -12.08
CA MET A 77 8.77 1.76 -10.94
C MET A 77 7.27 2.03 -10.91
N TRP A 78 6.74 2.28 -9.71
CA TRP A 78 5.42 2.86 -9.55
C TRP A 78 5.33 4.26 -10.19
N ARG A 79 4.14 4.62 -10.67
CA ARG A 79 3.89 5.99 -11.19
C ARG A 79 3.65 6.99 -10.06
N GLN A 80 3.07 6.50 -8.96
CA GLN A 80 2.96 7.21 -7.69
C GLN A 80 4.19 6.91 -6.82
N ARG A 81 4.42 7.69 -5.76
CA ARG A 81 5.62 7.63 -4.94
C ARG A 81 5.89 6.22 -4.41
N GLU A 82 4.87 5.57 -3.87
CA GLU A 82 4.87 4.21 -3.36
C GLU A 82 3.56 3.48 -3.73
N LEU A 83 3.50 2.17 -3.48
CA LEU A 83 2.34 1.34 -3.80
C LEU A 83 1.09 1.79 -3.02
N GLU A 84 1.28 2.23 -1.79
CA GLU A 84 0.26 2.68 -0.85
C GLU A 84 -0.53 3.87 -1.39
N ASN A 85 0.10 4.75 -2.17
CA ASN A 85 -0.61 5.88 -2.79
C ASN A 85 -1.75 5.44 -3.72
N TYR A 86 -1.74 4.21 -4.26
CA TYR A 86 -2.80 3.74 -5.17
C TYR A 86 -4.11 3.40 -4.47
N PHE A 87 -4.09 3.12 -3.17
CA PHE A 87 -5.29 2.77 -2.41
C PHE A 87 -5.51 3.68 -1.19
N CYS A 88 -4.57 4.57 -0.88
CA CYS A 88 -4.76 5.63 0.09
C CYS A 88 -5.80 6.62 -0.43
N SER A 89 -7.02 6.52 0.09
CA SER A 89 -8.08 7.50 -0.10
C SER A 89 -8.88 7.67 1.18
N LYS A 90 -9.46 8.86 1.36
CA LYS A 90 -10.32 9.15 2.49
C LYS A 90 -11.44 8.11 2.64
N ASP A 91 -12.09 7.75 1.53
CA ASP A 91 -13.20 6.79 1.54
C ASP A 91 -12.76 5.40 2.00
N VAL A 92 -11.60 4.91 1.53
CA VAL A 92 -11.05 3.61 1.95
C VAL A 92 -10.73 3.61 3.44
N ILE A 93 -10.13 4.69 3.95
CA ILE A 93 -9.78 4.82 5.37
C ILE A 93 -11.04 4.84 6.24
N LEU A 94 -12.02 5.68 5.90
CA LEU A 94 -13.27 5.78 6.67
C LEU A 94 -14.09 4.49 6.60
N TYR A 95 -14.09 3.82 5.45
CA TYR A 95 -14.71 2.51 5.33
C TYR A 95 -14.04 1.48 6.25
N TRP A 96 -12.71 1.42 6.26
CA TRP A 96 -11.97 0.53 7.14
C TRP A 96 -12.27 0.81 8.62
N VAL A 97 -12.33 2.07 9.02
CA VAL A 97 -12.70 2.45 10.39
C VAL A 97 -14.10 1.98 10.74
N ASN A 98 -15.09 2.22 9.87
CA ASN A 98 -16.46 1.78 10.10
C ASN A 98 -16.56 0.26 10.24
N ALA A 99 -15.98 -0.49 9.29
CA ALA A 99 -15.99 -1.95 9.31
C ALA A 99 -15.26 -2.52 10.54
N THR A 100 -14.16 -1.89 10.95
CA THR A 100 -13.39 -2.29 12.13
C THR A 100 -14.19 -2.01 13.40
N ALA A 101 -14.85 -0.86 13.50
CA ALA A 101 -15.68 -0.53 14.65
C ALA A 101 -16.89 -1.48 14.76
N GLU A 102 -17.59 -1.76 13.66
CA GLU A 102 -18.69 -2.75 13.63
C GLU A 102 -18.25 -4.14 14.09
N SER A 103 -17.02 -4.54 13.75
CA SER A 103 -16.48 -5.86 14.13
C SER A 103 -15.97 -5.94 15.57
N ASN A 104 -15.65 -4.80 16.21
CA ASN A 104 -14.99 -4.74 17.52
C ASN A 104 -15.82 -4.04 18.62
N SER A 105 -17.01 -3.54 18.30
CA SER A 105 -17.88 -2.85 19.25
C SER A 105 -19.21 -3.56 19.44
N ASP A 106 -19.82 -3.38 20.61
CA ASP A 106 -21.13 -3.93 20.97
C ASP A 106 -22.31 -3.21 20.28
N GLY A 107 -22.08 -2.43 19.21
CA GLY A 107 -23.16 -1.86 18.39
C GLY A 107 -22.83 -0.62 17.55
N PRO A 108 -23.80 -0.13 16.74
CA PRO A 108 -23.60 0.89 15.69
C PRO A 108 -23.16 2.28 16.19
N LEU A 109 -23.39 2.61 17.46
CA LEU A 109 -23.10 3.93 18.01
C LEU A 109 -21.59 4.23 18.07
N PHE A 110 -20.78 3.20 18.37
CA PHE A 110 -19.33 3.32 18.44
C PHE A 110 -18.68 3.46 17.06
N ALA A 111 -19.29 2.88 16.02
CA ALA A 111 -18.81 3.03 14.64
C ALA A 111 -18.86 4.49 14.17
N ARG A 112 -19.91 5.22 14.53
CA ARG A 112 -20.04 6.64 14.20
C ARG A 112 -18.95 7.49 14.88
N GLU A 113 -18.74 7.29 16.18
CA GLU A 113 -17.72 8.03 16.95
C GLU A 113 -16.31 7.81 16.38
N TRP A 114 -15.99 6.58 15.96
CA TRP A 114 -14.69 6.26 15.38
C TRP A 114 -14.49 6.94 14.02
N VAL A 115 -15.52 6.93 13.17
CA VAL A 115 -15.49 7.60 11.86
C VAL A 115 -15.34 9.12 12.02
N GLU A 116 -16.04 9.72 12.99
CA GLU A 116 -15.92 11.15 13.30
C GLU A 116 -14.51 11.49 13.83
N THR A 117 -13.98 10.67 14.74
CA THR A 117 -12.60 10.81 15.27
C THR A 117 -11.57 10.72 14.14
N MET A 118 -11.67 9.70 13.29
CA MET A 118 -10.76 9.52 12.16
C MET A 118 -10.84 10.70 11.19
N SER A 119 -12.06 11.17 10.88
CA SER A 119 -12.26 12.34 10.00
C SER A 119 -11.63 13.61 10.56
N GLY A 120 -11.70 13.81 11.88
CA GLY A 120 -11.02 14.89 12.57
C GLY A 120 -9.50 14.82 12.42
N ILE A 121 -8.90 13.65 12.70
CA ILE A 121 -7.45 13.45 12.59
C ILE A 121 -6.97 13.64 11.14
N ILE A 122 -7.72 13.15 10.15
CA ILE A 122 -7.41 13.39 8.73
C ILE A 122 -7.32 14.89 8.45
N THR A 123 -8.31 15.66 8.89
CA THR A 123 -8.39 17.11 8.66
C THR A 123 -7.22 17.84 9.31
N GLU A 124 -6.84 17.45 10.53
CA GLU A 124 -5.67 18.02 11.22
C GLU A 124 -4.36 17.73 10.48
N LEU A 125 -4.17 16.49 10.01
CA LEU A 125 -2.96 16.10 9.31
C LEU A 125 -2.87 16.76 7.92
N GLU A 126 -3.97 16.90 7.20
CA GLU A 126 -4.02 17.67 5.95
C GLU A 126 -3.58 19.13 6.16
N SER A 127 -4.08 19.76 7.24
CA SER A 127 -3.69 21.12 7.61
C SER A 127 -2.21 21.23 8.00
N ALA A 128 -1.70 20.25 8.74
CA ALA A 128 -0.30 20.19 9.13
C ALA A 128 0.63 20.01 7.91
N LEU A 129 0.30 19.10 6.99
CA LEU A 129 1.08 18.89 5.76
C LEU A 129 1.13 20.15 4.90
N LYS A 130 -0.01 20.83 4.76
CA LYS A 130 -0.09 22.12 4.06
C LYS A 130 0.81 23.18 4.71
N THR A 131 0.82 23.26 6.04
CA THR A 131 1.65 24.21 6.80
C THR A 131 3.15 23.92 6.60
N LEU A 132 3.51 22.65 6.46
CA LEU A 132 4.88 22.19 6.20
C LEU A 132 5.28 22.23 4.71
N ASN A 133 4.43 22.76 3.82
CA ASN A 133 4.61 22.74 2.37
C ASN A 133 4.86 21.33 1.81
N LYS A 134 4.28 20.30 2.43
CA LYS A 134 4.28 18.94 1.90
C LYS A 134 3.08 18.72 0.97
N PRO A 135 3.17 17.80 -0.01
CA PRO A 135 2.05 17.46 -0.87
C PRO A 135 0.87 16.93 -0.05
N SER A 136 -0.33 16.98 -0.64
CA SER A 136 -1.53 16.42 -0.03
C SER A 136 -1.39 14.88 0.11
N PRO A 137 -1.99 14.26 1.15
CA PRO A 137 -2.05 12.80 1.28
C PRO A 137 -2.63 12.05 0.07
N TRP A 138 -3.39 12.76 -0.76
CA TRP A 138 -4.09 12.22 -1.93
C TRP A 138 -3.34 12.43 -3.23
N GLU A 139 -2.18 13.09 -3.18
CA GLU A 139 -1.35 13.33 -4.34
C GLU A 139 -0.34 12.20 -4.55
N LYS A 140 0.09 12.05 -5.79
CA LYS A 140 1.00 10.97 -6.22
C LYS A 140 2.43 11.10 -5.71
N ASP A 141 2.82 12.26 -5.17
CA ASP A 141 4.22 12.60 -4.89
C ASP A 141 4.60 12.49 -3.40
N ILE A 142 3.61 12.40 -2.49
CA ILE A 142 3.84 12.21 -1.07
C ILE A 142 4.30 10.78 -0.77
N LYS A 143 5.25 10.62 0.16
CA LYS A 143 5.55 9.32 0.75
C LYS A 143 4.49 8.98 1.79
N VAL A 144 3.35 8.44 1.33
CA VAL A 144 2.08 8.47 2.08
C VAL A 144 2.14 7.65 3.38
N THR A 145 2.96 6.61 3.44
CA THR A 145 3.17 5.77 4.61
C THR A 145 3.79 6.56 5.74
N ASP A 146 4.98 7.13 5.50
CA ASP A 146 5.75 7.85 6.50
C ASP A 146 5.10 9.20 6.87
N ASP A 147 4.64 9.94 5.86
CA ASP A 147 4.18 11.32 6.03
C ASP A 147 2.71 11.43 6.46
N PHE A 148 1.90 10.38 6.26
CA PHE A 148 0.46 10.44 6.53
C PHE A 148 -0.10 9.21 7.27
N LEU A 149 0.00 8.00 6.71
CA LEU A 149 -0.67 6.81 7.27
C LEU A 149 -0.14 6.46 8.66
N ASP A 150 1.18 6.45 8.86
CA ASP A 150 1.78 6.13 10.16
C ASP A 150 1.37 7.15 11.25
N PRO A 151 1.48 8.48 11.02
CA PRO A 151 0.95 9.48 11.94
C PRO A 151 -0.56 9.35 12.19
N LEU A 152 -1.35 9.09 11.15
CA LEU A 152 -2.80 8.93 11.21
C LEU A 152 -3.20 7.78 12.12
N LEU A 153 -2.64 6.61 11.85
CA LEU A 153 -2.92 5.38 12.59
C LEU A 153 -2.45 5.48 14.04
N LYS A 154 -1.27 6.07 14.27
CA LYS A 154 -0.76 6.31 15.62
C LYS A 154 -1.69 7.22 16.42
N ARG A 155 -2.12 8.35 15.84
CA ARG A 155 -3.06 9.27 16.52
C ARG A 155 -4.40 8.59 16.79
N PHE A 156 -4.94 7.88 15.80
CA PHE A 156 -6.21 7.19 15.94
C PHE A 156 -6.17 6.14 17.06
N LEU A 157 -5.13 5.32 17.12
CA LEU A 157 -4.98 4.30 18.17
C LEU A 157 -4.79 4.89 19.58
N ILE A 158 -4.25 6.10 19.71
CA ILE A 158 -4.13 6.80 21.00
C ILE A 158 -5.46 7.43 21.40
N SER A 159 -6.20 8.01 20.44
CA SER A 159 -7.48 8.67 20.67
C SER A 159 -8.62 7.69 20.91
N SER A 160 -8.58 6.53 20.26
CA SER A 160 -9.54 5.44 20.46
C SER A 160 -9.14 4.65 21.70
N SER A 161 -9.89 4.82 22.79
CA SER A 161 -9.71 4.20 24.12
C SER A 161 -9.72 2.65 24.14
N PHE A 162 -9.82 2.00 22.98
CA PHE A 162 -9.89 0.55 22.84
C PHE A 162 -8.55 -0.01 22.37
N GLN A 163 -8.05 -1.04 23.09
CA GLN A 163 -6.89 -1.81 22.67
C GLN A 163 -7.22 -2.64 21.43
N ILE A 164 -7.17 -2.03 20.25
CA ILE A 164 -7.18 -2.79 19.01
C ILE A 164 -5.83 -3.53 18.95
N SER A 165 -5.86 -4.86 18.92
CA SER A 165 -4.67 -5.69 18.66
C SER A 165 -4.26 -5.56 17.18
N CYS A 166 -3.83 -4.37 16.77
CA CYS A 166 -3.45 -4.05 15.41
C CYS A 166 -1.93 -4.03 15.28
N ARG A 167 -1.32 -5.17 14.89
CA ARG A 167 0.14 -5.23 14.71
C ARG A 167 0.64 -4.58 13.41
N ARG A 168 -0.17 -4.43 12.36
CA ARG A 168 0.17 -3.70 11.12
C ARG A 168 -1.09 -3.19 10.38
N PRO A 169 -1.43 -1.89 10.43
CA PRO A 169 -2.77 -1.43 10.01
C PRO A 169 -2.98 -1.36 8.48
N ILE A 170 -1.93 -1.17 7.68
CA ILE A 170 -2.03 -1.03 6.21
C ILE A 170 -2.51 -2.33 5.54
N ILE A 171 -1.93 -3.48 5.91
CA ILE A 171 -2.35 -4.79 5.40
C ILE A 171 -3.77 -5.12 5.87
N MET A 172 -4.14 -4.73 7.10
CA MET A 172 -5.49 -4.94 7.62
C MET A 172 -6.55 -4.09 6.92
N CYS A 173 -6.20 -2.87 6.53
CA CYS A 173 -7.07 -2.02 5.70
C CYS A 173 -7.46 -2.77 4.42
N LEU A 174 -6.50 -3.42 3.76
CA LEU A 174 -6.76 -4.21 2.55
C LEU A 174 -7.46 -5.55 2.81
N GLN A 175 -7.21 -6.22 3.93
CA GLN A 175 -7.83 -7.51 4.24
C GLN A 175 -9.31 -7.39 4.61
N ASN A 176 -9.72 -6.28 5.24
CA ASN A 176 -11.11 -6.01 5.60
C ASN A 176 -11.91 -5.29 4.49
N LEU A 177 -11.26 -4.90 3.38
CA LEU A 177 -11.91 -4.39 2.16
C LEU A 177 -12.52 -5.53 1.33
N SER A 178 -13.41 -6.33 1.92
CA SER A 178 -14.32 -7.14 1.13
C SER A 178 -15.47 -6.24 0.65
N LEU A 179 -15.30 -5.47 -0.44
CA LEU A 179 -16.43 -4.75 -1.01
C LEU A 179 -16.47 -4.62 -2.54
N PRO A 180 -17.68 -4.72 -3.14
CA PRO A 180 -17.95 -4.68 -4.58
C PRO A 180 -17.73 -3.31 -5.27
N LYS A 181 -17.14 -2.31 -4.61
CA LYS A 181 -17.05 -0.92 -5.13
C LYS A 181 -15.72 -0.50 -5.76
N ILE A 182 -14.64 -1.30 -5.64
CA ILE A 182 -13.39 -1.02 -6.38
C ILE A 182 -13.60 -1.15 -7.90
N SER A 183 -14.66 -1.86 -8.33
CA SER A 183 -15.13 -1.94 -9.72
C SER A 183 -15.48 -0.58 -10.36
N SER A 184 -15.71 0.47 -9.55
CA SER A 184 -16.05 1.82 -10.04
C SER A 184 -14.84 2.72 -10.31
N LEU A 185 -13.63 2.30 -9.91
CA LEU A 185 -12.39 2.87 -10.42
C LEU A 185 -12.23 2.36 -11.85
N LYS A 186 -12.87 3.06 -12.79
CA LYS A 186 -12.71 2.85 -14.23
C LYS A 186 -11.23 2.80 -14.53
N TYR A 187 -10.74 1.59 -14.77
CA TYR A 187 -9.45 1.31 -15.39
C TYR A 187 -9.41 2.08 -16.71
N ARG A 188 -8.85 3.30 -16.70
CA ARG A 188 -8.37 3.91 -17.93
C ARG A 188 -7.14 3.10 -18.30
N ARG A 189 -7.33 2.15 -19.23
CA ARG A 189 -6.24 1.50 -19.96
C ARG A 189 -5.31 2.61 -20.46
N CYS A 190 -4.06 2.58 -20.00
CA CYS A 190 -2.93 3.19 -20.71
C CYS A 190 -2.14 2.03 -21.30
#